data_AF-B9A800-F1
#
_entry.id   AF-B9A800-F1
#
_cell.length_a   1.000
_cell.length_b   1.000
_cell.length_c   1.000
_cell.angle_alpha   90.00
_cell.angle_beta   90.00
_cell.angle_gamma   90.00
#
_symmetry.space_group_name_H-M   'P 1'
#
loop_
_entity.id
_entity.type
_entity.pdbx_description
1 polymer ?
#
loop_
_entity_poly.entity_id
_entity_poly.type
_entity_poly.pdbx_seq_one_letter_code
_entity_poly.pdbx_strand_id
1 'polypeptide(L)'
;MKVNSSISSSEAAPLNGTESHTGNQGVVESVTNLEQALSLLENDSLNVADLKILTETVSNQRNALSLMSSRNAEADIANSLNGAIEQYAKELELIQGWTNGGKDMFNAANRVMFNTIVSSGNVSGFKLEDIFQIAIIDFMANNSNIPSDVFGAMQHFLESTGTGSHGVHENWTGSVFSQNVDKVWDHIKNNASANSLSHEILNYLDTVGGKSVLKNQYSTAFDNSEGYAFNSGFNKDNGLSPMLRLTLMSNYLKINPDIKQEEMEIFLKGSFAQMEAFVQDTAKESMIGLLSKDSEWRIVDMNGKKVIDYFGVGLDSSFFVGLYQNFPPRVLSDEDTTNINRIGDTVKMIQQTLKYWIQIMRDERMAIARNI
;
A
#
# COMPACT_ATOMS: atom_id res chain seq x y z
N MET A 1 -57.78 -13.57 -67.26
CA MET A 1 -58.29 -13.85 -65.89
C MET A 1 -57.34 -14.86 -65.27
N LYS A 2 -56.69 -14.68 -64.12
CA LYS A 2 -56.89 -13.79 -62.96
C LYS A 2 -55.54 -13.36 -62.37
N VAL A 3 -55.56 -12.19 -61.76
CA VAL A 3 -54.54 -11.54 -60.92
C VAL A 3 -54.62 -12.07 -59.48
N ASN A 4 -53.56 -11.80 -58.71
CA ASN A 4 -53.38 -11.74 -57.25
C ASN A 4 -52.76 -12.97 -56.56
N SER A 5 -51.91 -12.84 -55.53
CA SER A 5 -50.98 -11.81 -55.01
C SER A 5 -50.60 -12.28 -53.60
N SER A 6 -49.31 -12.44 -53.28
CA SER A 6 -48.82 -12.28 -51.90
C SER A 6 -47.30 -12.30 -51.88
N ILE A 7 -46.77 -11.08 -51.81
CA ILE A 7 -45.44 -10.72 -51.33
C ILE A 7 -45.41 -10.98 -49.81
N SER A 8 -44.33 -11.55 -49.30
CA SER A 8 -43.88 -11.30 -47.92
C SER A 8 -42.36 -11.21 -47.94
N SER A 9 -41.90 -9.96 -47.90
CA SER A 9 -40.55 -9.53 -47.61
C SER A 9 -40.24 -9.81 -46.13
N SER A 10 -39.22 -10.63 -45.86
CA SER A 10 -38.55 -10.58 -44.57
C SER A 10 -37.76 -9.28 -44.49
N GLU A 11 -38.29 -8.33 -43.74
CA GLU A 11 -37.63 -7.07 -43.41
C GLU A 11 -36.23 -7.34 -42.86
N ALA A 12 -35.22 -6.78 -43.53
CA ALA A 12 -33.92 -6.57 -42.91
C ALA A 12 -34.12 -5.58 -41.76
N ALA A 13 -33.73 -5.97 -40.55
CA ALA A 13 -33.73 -5.07 -39.42
C ALA A 13 -32.87 -3.83 -39.75
N PRO A 14 -33.35 -2.61 -39.50
CA PRO A 14 -32.55 -1.42 -39.69
C PRO A 14 -31.40 -1.45 -38.67
N LEU A 15 -30.17 -1.50 -39.16
CA LEU A 15 -28.98 -1.19 -38.37
C LEU A 15 -29.08 0.28 -37.96
N ASN A 16 -29.52 0.54 -36.73
CA ASN A 16 -29.45 1.85 -36.11
C ASN A 16 -27.96 2.25 -36.01
N GLY A 17 -27.55 3.23 -36.82
CA GLY A 17 -26.18 3.76 -36.93
C GLY A 17 -25.68 4.55 -35.72
N THR A 18 -26.12 4.26 -34.50
CA THR A 18 -25.73 4.99 -33.29
C THR A 18 -24.56 4.37 -32.52
N GLU A 19 -24.24 3.09 -32.73
CA GLU A 19 -23.09 2.43 -32.08
C GLU A 19 -21.73 2.82 -32.70
N SER A 20 -21.71 3.25 -33.96
CA SER A 20 -20.50 3.66 -34.68
C SER A 20 -19.97 5.03 -34.22
N HIS A 21 -20.86 5.97 -33.91
CA HIS A 21 -20.48 7.34 -33.59
C HIS A 21 -19.94 7.52 -32.17
N THR A 22 -20.55 6.86 -31.17
CA THR A 22 -20.11 6.92 -29.77
C THR A 22 -18.76 6.21 -29.57
N GLY A 23 -18.54 5.07 -30.22
CA GLY A 23 -17.24 4.39 -30.25
C GLY A 23 -16.14 5.20 -30.95
N ASN A 24 -16.47 5.92 -32.02
CA ASN A 24 -15.51 6.80 -32.71
C ASN A 24 -15.13 8.02 -31.87
N GLN A 25 -16.07 8.60 -31.11
CA GLN A 25 -15.80 9.76 -30.27
C GLN A 25 -14.91 9.41 -29.07
N GLY A 26 -15.15 8.26 -28.41
CA GLY A 26 -14.30 7.78 -27.31
C GLY A 26 -12.86 7.49 -27.73
N VAL A 27 -12.64 6.96 -28.94
CA VAL A 27 -11.28 6.72 -29.49
C VAL A 27 -10.57 8.05 -29.81
N VAL A 28 -11.28 9.04 -30.36
CA VAL A 28 -10.71 10.36 -30.67
C VAL A 28 -10.35 11.12 -29.39
N GLU A 29 -11.21 11.12 -28.39
CA GLU A 29 -10.93 11.74 -27.08
C GLU A 29 -9.72 11.07 -26.40
N SER A 30 -9.57 9.75 -26.53
CA SER A 30 -8.41 9.01 -26.01
C SER A 30 -7.09 9.42 -26.68
N VAL A 31 -7.09 9.62 -27.99
CA VAL A 31 -5.91 10.11 -28.74
C VAL A 31 -5.54 11.52 -28.29
N THR A 32 -6.52 12.41 -28.17
CA THR A 32 -6.29 13.80 -27.74
C THR A 32 -5.77 13.88 -26.30
N ASN A 33 -6.31 13.07 -25.38
CA ASN A 33 -5.85 13.01 -24.00
C ASN A 33 -4.42 12.47 -23.88
N LEU A 34 -4.06 11.47 -24.70
CA LEU A 34 -2.68 10.97 -24.78
C LEU A 34 -1.72 11.98 -25.40
N GLU A 35 -2.15 12.75 -26.40
CA GLU A 35 -1.34 13.82 -27.01
C GLU A 35 -1.09 14.98 -26.03
N GLN A 36 -2.08 15.37 -25.23
CA GLN A 36 -1.89 16.33 -24.15
C GLN A 36 -0.92 15.80 -23.09
N ALA A 37 -1.04 14.53 -22.69
CA ALA A 37 -0.11 13.92 -21.75
C ALA A 37 1.33 13.83 -22.30
N LEU A 38 1.49 13.60 -23.61
CA LEU A 38 2.79 13.61 -24.29
C LEU A 38 3.47 14.98 -24.23
N SER A 39 2.72 16.06 -24.49
CA SER A 39 3.24 17.43 -24.43
C SER A 39 3.75 17.81 -23.03
N LEU A 40 3.21 17.21 -21.96
CA LEU A 40 3.60 17.51 -20.59
C LEU A 40 4.93 16.85 -20.18
N LEU A 41 5.39 15.85 -20.94
CA LEU A 41 6.58 15.05 -20.64
C LEU A 41 7.81 15.40 -21.49
N GLU A 42 7.71 16.39 -22.39
CA GLU A 42 8.80 16.82 -23.29
C GLU A 42 9.91 17.65 -22.59
N ASN A 43 9.85 17.85 -21.26
CA ASN A 43 10.93 18.46 -20.50
C ASN A 43 11.91 17.40 -19.96
N ASP A 44 13.22 17.68 -20.11
CA ASP A 44 14.32 16.74 -19.81
C ASP A 44 14.73 16.66 -18.33
N SER A 45 14.06 17.40 -17.43
CA SER A 45 14.38 17.38 -15.99
C SER A 45 13.12 17.38 -15.12
N LEU A 46 12.83 16.25 -14.47
CA LEU A 46 11.68 16.08 -13.57
C LEU A 46 12.05 16.49 -12.12
N ASN A 47 11.18 17.28 -11.47
CA ASN A 47 11.19 17.72 -10.07
C ASN A 47 9.85 17.34 -9.37
N VAL A 48 9.59 17.83 -8.15
CA VAL A 48 8.36 17.51 -7.37
C VAL A 48 7.05 17.91 -8.08
N ALA A 49 7.04 19.01 -8.84
CA ALA A 49 5.90 19.36 -9.68
C ALA A 49 5.69 18.34 -10.81
N ASP A 50 6.78 17.73 -11.28
CA ASP A 50 6.77 16.75 -12.36
C ASP A 50 6.34 15.34 -11.88
N LEU A 51 6.51 15.01 -10.60
CA LEU A 51 5.91 13.82 -9.98
C LEU A 51 4.39 13.79 -10.13
N LYS A 52 3.72 14.92 -9.84
CA LYS A 52 2.25 15.03 -10.00
C LYS A 52 1.84 14.87 -11.46
N ILE A 53 2.54 15.51 -12.38
CA ILE A 53 2.31 15.41 -13.83
C ILE A 53 2.48 13.96 -14.30
N LEU A 54 3.48 13.26 -13.78
CA LEU A 54 3.76 11.86 -14.12
C LEU A 54 2.67 10.92 -13.56
N THR A 55 2.18 11.16 -12.35
CA THR A 55 1.04 10.41 -11.76
C THR A 55 -0.26 10.62 -12.56
N GLU A 56 -0.56 11.86 -12.97
CA GLU A 56 -1.72 12.17 -13.82
C GLU A 56 -1.61 11.49 -15.21
N THR A 57 -0.41 11.50 -15.76
CA THR A 57 -0.05 10.84 -17.03
C THR A 57 -0.29 9.33 -16.98
N VAL A 58 0.19 8.66 -15.93
CA VAL A 58 -0.04 7.24 -15.67
C VAL A 58 -1.53 6.92 -15.55
N SER A 59 -2.29 7.78 -14.87
CA SER A 59 -3.74 7.64 -14.74
C SER A 59 -4.46 7.72 -16.10
N ASN A 60 -4.02 8.62 -16.98
CA ASN A 60 -4.58 8.74 -18.33
C ASN A 60 -4.28 7.51 -19.21
N GLN A 61 -3.08 6.94 -19.10
CA GLN A 61 -2.72 5.70 -19.82
C GLN A 61 -3.59 4.52 -19.39
N ARG A 62 -3.89 4.40 -18.09
CA ARG A 62 -4.79 3.38 -17.54
C ARG A 62 -6.18 3.47 -18.15
N ASN A 63 -6.72 4.68 -18.25
CA ASN A 63 -8.03 4.92 -18.87
C ASN A 63 -8.04 4.52 -20.36
N ALA A 64 -6.99 4.85 -21.11
CA ALA A 64 -6.88 4.47 -22.52
C ALA A 64 -6.86 2.94 -22.71
N LEU A 65 -6.15 2.20 -21.85
CA LEU A 65 -6.09 0.73 -21.90
C LEU A 65 -7.43 0.06 -21.62
N SER A 66 -8.24 0.62 -20.70
CA SER A 66 -9.57 0.08 -20.37
C SER A 66 -10.50 0.02 -21.59
N LEU A 67 -10.34 0.94 -22.54
CA LEU A 67 -11.11 1.00 -23.78
C LEU A 67 -10.63 -0.03 -24.83
N MET A 68 -9.41 -0.56 -24.67
CA MET A 68 -8.76 -1.45 -25.63
C MET A 68 -8.94 -2.94 -25.33
N SER A 69 -9.31 -3.31 -24.10
CA SER A 69 -9.41 -4.70 -23.60
C SER A 69 -10.48 -5.60 -24.29
N SER A 70 -11.10 -5.15 -25.38
CA SER A 70 -12.22 -5.86 -26.04
C SER A 70 -11.81 -6.91 -27.09
N ARG A 71 -10.52 -7.18 -27.31
CA ARG A 71 -10.06 -8.16 -28.32
C ARG A 71 -8.98 -9.12 -27.80
N ASN A 72 -9.09 -10.40 -28.15
CA ASN A 72 -8.43 -11.52 -27.45
C ASN A 72 -6.90 -11.63 -27.63
N ALA A 73 -6.30 -11.14 -28.72
CA ALA A 73 -4.83 -11.19 -28.89
C ALA A 73 -4.15 -9.90 -28.40
N GLU A 74 -4.87 -8.79 -28.48
CA GLU A 74 -4.47 -7.47 -27.99
C GLU A 74 -4.67 -7.32 -26.48
N ALA A 75 -5.57 -8.12 -25.89
CA ALA A 75 -5.82 -8.14 -24.45
C ALA A 75 -4.56 -8.48 -23.64
N ASP A 76 -3.73 -9.42 -24.08
CA ASP A 76 -2.52 -9.80 -23.34
C ASP A 76 -1.47 -8.69 -23.33
N ILE A 77 -1.30 -7.99 -24.47
CA ILE A 77 -0.42 -6.82 -24.57
C ILE A 77 -0.97 -5.67 -23.73
N ALA A 78 -2.27 -5.40 -23.81
CA ALA A 78 -2.94 -4.37 -23.02
C ALA A 78 -2.84 -4.67 -21.51
N ASN A 79 -3.01 -5.93 -21.11
CA ASN A 79 -2.89 -6.37 -19.73
C ASN A 79 -1.46 -6.26 -19.22
N SER A 80 -0.45 -6.61 -20.05
CA SER A 80 0.96 -6.44 -19.69
C SER A 80 1.34 -4.96 -19.54
N LEU A 81 0.87 -4.09 -20.43
CA LEU A 81 1.09 -2.64 -20.35
C LEU A 81 0.37 -2.05 -19.12
N ASN A 82 -0.86 -2.50 -18.85
CA ASN A 82 -1.60 -2.07 -17.67
C ASN A 82 -0.88 -2.46 -16.38
N GLY A 83 -0.36 -3.69 -16.31
CA GLY A 83 0.42 -4.16 -15.16
C GLY A 83 1.68 -3.32 -14.92
N ALA A 84 2.40 -2.98 -15.99
CA ALA A 84 3.58 -2.12 -15.90
C ALA A 84 3.21 -0.69 -15.43
N ILE A 85 2.16 -0.09 -15.99
CA ILE A 85 1.66 1.24 -15.58
C ILE A 85 1.25 1.24 -14.11
N GLU A 86 0.50 0.24 -13.66
CA GLU A 86 0.08 0.12 -12.26
C GLU A 86 1.25 -0.04 -11.31
N GLN A 87 2.30 -0.77 -11.73
CA GLN A 87 3.52 -0.89 -10.94
C GLN A 87 4.24 0.46 -10.81
N TYR A 88 4.41 1.18 -11.92
CA TYR A 88 5.07 2.50 -11.89
C TYR A 88 4.25 3.55 -11.15
N ALA A 89 2.92 3.52 -11.23
CA ALA A 89 2.04 4.37 -10.44
C ALA A 89 2.33 4.21 -8.94
N LYS A 90 2.40 2.95 -8.49
CA LYS A 90 2.68 2.61 -7.08
C LYS A 90 4.08 3.04 -6.67
N GLU A 91 5.09 2.85 -7.52
CA GLU A 91 6.45 3.31 -7.23
C GLU A 91 6.50 4.84 -7.04
N LEU A 92 5.81 5.61 -7.89
CA LEU A 92 5.74 7.06 -7.78
C LEU A 92 4.95 7.53 -6.55
N GLU A 93 3.82 6.89 -6.25
CA GLU A 93 3.03 7.16 -5.04
C GLU A 93 3.86 6.94 -3.77
N LEU A 94 4.72 5.91 -3.73
CA LEU A 94 5.62 5.66 -2.61
C LEU A 94 6.69 6.76 -2.49
N ILE A 95 7.37 7.11 -3.58
CA ILE A 95 8.39 8.18 -3.58
C ILE A 95 7.76 9.50 -3.15
N GLN A 96 6.62 9.87 -3.75
CA GLN A 96 5.89 11.07 -3.41
C GLN A 96 5.49 11.07 -1.93
N GLY A 97 4.94 9.94 -1.45
CA GLY A 97 4.51 9.81 -0.06
C GLY A 97 5.66 10.02 0.93
N TRP A 98 6.83 9.45 0.65
CA TRP A 98 8.00 9.66 1.51
C TRP A 98 8.46 11.12 1.58
N THR A 99 8.28 11.87 0.49
CA THR A 99 8.71 13.28 0.44
C THR A 99 7.69 14.27 1.01
N ASN A 100 6.39 13.98 0.94
CA ASN A 100 5.35 14.84 1.48
C ASN A 100 5.27 14.81 3.01
N GLY A 101 5.64 13.67 3.63
CA GLY A 101 5.41 13.45 5.05
C GLY A 101 3.91 13.23 5.36
N GLY A 102 3.55 13.45 6.62
CA GLY A 102 2.19 13.28 7.14
C GLY A 102 1.58 11.93 6.79
N LYS A 103 0.32 11.96 6.37
CA LYS A 103 -0.46 10.77 6.02
C LYS A 103 0.14 9.99 4.86
N ASP A 104 0.67 10.68 3.86
CA ASP A 104 1.16 10.03 2.64
C ASP A 104 2.38 9.16 2.97
N MET A 105 3.32 9.69 3.77
CA MET A 105 4.47 8.94 4.27
C MET A 105 4.05 7.76 5.14
N PHE A 106 3.11 7.97 6.06
CA PHE A 106 2.61 6.91 6.94
C PHE A 106 1.98 5.76 6.16
N ASN A 107 1.13 6.08 5.18
CA ASN A 107 0.48 5.09 4.32
C ASN A 107 1.48 4.36 3.43
N ALA A 108 2.46 5.07 2.87
CA ALA A 108 3.53 4.48 2.08
C ALA A 108 4.38 3.50 2.93
N ALA A 109 4.75 3.89 4.15
CA ALA A 109 5.48 3.02 5.07
C ALA A 109 4.70 1.75 5.43
N ASN A 110 3.40 1.87 5.73
CA ASN A 110 2.53 0.72 5.98
C ASN A 110 2.47 -0.25 4.79
N ARG A 111 2.32 0.28 3.58
CA ARG A 111 2.32 -0.52 2.35
C ARG A 111 3.63 -1.29 2.18
N VAL A 112 4.77 -0.62 2.40
CA VAL A 112 6.10 -1.23 2.27
C VAL A 112 6.29 -2.37 3.28
N MET A 113 5.89 -2.18 4.54
CA MET A 113 5.97 -3.24 5.54
C MET A 113 5.11 -4.45 5.16
N PHE A 114 3.86 -4.22 4.73
CA PHE A 114 2.97 -5.31 4.29
C PHE A 114 3.59 -6.09 3.12
N ASN A 115 3.99 -5.38 2.06
CA ASN A 115 4.59 -5.98 0.87
C ASN A 115 5.86 -6.78 1.20
N THR A 116 6.66 -6.29 2.14
CA THR A 116 7.90 -6.97 2.58
C THR A 116 7.59 -8.28 3.30
N ILE A 117 6.58 -8.31 4.17
CA ILE A 117 6.22 -9.53 4.89
C ILE A 117 5.64 -10.57 3.93
N VAL A 118 4.72 -10.19 3.04
CA VAL A 118 4.08 -11.15 2.11
C VAL A 118 5.04 -11.68 1.06
N SER A 119 5.98 -10.85 0.57
CA SER A 119 6.99 -11.28 -0.41
C SER A 119 8.04 -12.23 0.16
N SER A 120 8.15 -12.36 1.49
CA SER A 120 9.01 -13.35 2.14
C SER A 120 8.52 -14.81 1.99
N GLY A 121 7.33 -15.02 1.38
CA GLY A 121 6.80 -16.32 1.00
C GLY A 121 6.04 -17.05 2.10
N ASN A 122 6.68 -17.27 3.27
CA ASN A 122 6.01 -17.92 4.40
C ASN A 122 5.54 -16.91 5.45
N VAL A 123 4.22 -16.70 5.51
CA VAL A 123 3.55 -15.87 6.53
C VAL A 123 2.93 -16.79 7.58
N SER A 124 3.62 -16.88 8.73
CA SER A 124 3.20 -17.66 9.89
C SER A 124 3.76 -17.03 11.17
N GLY A 125 3.24 -17.45 12.34
CA GLY A 125 3.77 -16.99 13.63
C GLY A 125 3.59 -15.49 13.82
N PHE A 126 4.61 -14.82 14.35
CA PHE A 126 4.61 -13.37 14.61
C PHE A 126 4.39 -12.51 13.36
N LYS A 127 4.71 -13.02 12.15
CA LYS A 127 4.38 -12.33 10.91
C LYS A 127 2.88 -12.15 10.68
N LEU A 128 2.05 -13.07 11.21
CA LEU A 128 0.59 -12.92 11.15
C LEU A 128 0.13 -11.76 12.03
N GLU A 129 0.73 -11.64 13.21
CA GLU A 129 0.45 -10.55 14.16
C GLU A 129 0.91 -9.21 13.60
N ASP A 130 2.11 -9.15 13.00
CA ASP A 130 2.62 -7.95 12.34
C ASP A 130 1.69 -7.50 11.22
N ILE A 131 1.27 -8.40 10.32
CA ILE A 131 0.32 -8.05 9.26
C ILE A 131 -1.03 -7.59 9.84
N PHE A 132 -1.51 -8.23 10.90
CA PHE A 132 -2.76 -7.81 11.55
C PHE A 132 -2.64 -6.43 12.20
N GLN A 133 -1.49 -6.11 12.81
CA GLN A 133 -1.21 -4.74 13.27
C GLN A 133 -1.23 -3.74 12.12
N ILE A 134 -0.68 -4.05 10.95
CA ILE A 134 -0.74 -3.13 9.79
C ILE A 134 -2.19 -2.87 9.39
N ALA A 135 -3.07 -3.87 9.41
CA ALA A 135 -4.50 -3.66 9.16
C ALA A 135 -5.15 -2.77 10.21
N ILE A 136 -4.82 -2.94 11.50
CA ILE A 136 -5.34 -2.08 12.56
C ILE A 136 -4.85 -0.64 12.38
N ILE A 137 -3.57 -0.46 12.07
CA ILE A 137 -2.94 0.85 11.83
C ILE A 137 -3.65 1.57 10.68
N ASP A 138 -3.77 0.91 9.52
CA ASP A 138 -4.43 1.51 8.35
C ASP A 138 -5.90 1.83 8.63
N PHE A 139 -6.60 0.95 9.35
CA PHE A 139 -8.01 1.15 9.68
C PHE A 139 -8.19 2.34 10.63
N MET A 140 -7.44 2.40 11.73
CA MET A 140 -7.51 3.50 12.70
C MET A 140 -7.10 4.84 12.10
N ALA A 141 -6.14 4.85 11.17
CA ALA A 141 -5.72 6.06 10.48
C ALA A 141 -6.81 6.64 9.55
N ASN A 142 -7.67 5.79 8.99
CA ASN A 142 -8.63 6.18 7.97
C ASN A 142 -10.10 6.16 8.45
N ASN A 143 -10.35 5.82 9.71
CA ASN A 143 -11.71 5.74 10.28
C ASN A 143 -11.80 6.48 11.62
N SER A 144 -12.78 7.37 11.74
CA SER A 144 -12.97 8.22 12.93
C SER A 144 -14.07 7.73 13.89
N ASN A 145 -14.95 6.83 13.46
CA ASN A 145 -16.12 6.40 14.23
C ASN A 145 -16.01 4.94 14.70
N ILE A 146 -14.94 4.63 15.44
CA ILE A 146 -14.69 3.29 15.97
C ILE A 146 -15.36 3.18 17.36
N PRO A 147 -16.19 2.15 17.63
CA PRO A 147 -16.76 1.91 18.95
C PRO A 147 -15.67 1.82 20.01
N SER A 148 -15.90 2.40 21.20
CA SER A 148 -14.87 2.55 22.23
C SER A 148 -14.24 1.23 22.69
N ASP A 149 -15.02 0.15 22.74
CA ASP A 149 -14.52 -1.16 23.13
C ASP A 149 -13.68 -1.84 22.04
N VAL A 150 -13.97 -1.56 20.77
CA VAL A 150 -13.16 -2.00 19.62
C VAL A 150 -11.87 -1.16 19.54
N PHE A 151 -12.00 0.16 19.71
CA PHE A 151 -10.88 1.08 19.71
C PHE A 151 -9.88 0.76 20.83
N GLY A 152 -10.37 0.52 22.04
CA GLY A 152 -9.53 0.09 23.16
C GLY A 152 -8.81 -1.23 22.87
N ALA A 153 -9.49 -2.21 22.26
CA ALA A 153 -8.83 -3.45 21.83
C ALA A 153 -7.72 -3.18 20.80
N MET A 154 -7.99 -2.35 19.80
CA MET A 154 -7.00 -1.95 18.79
C MET A 154 -5.77 -1.28 19.42
N GLN A 155 -5.95 -0.37 20.39
CA GLN A 155 -4.84 0.27 21.11
C GLN A 155 -3.93 -0.75 21.80
N HIS A 156 -4.49 -1.78 22.44
CA HIS A 156 -3.69 -2.84 23.06
C HIS A 156 -3.02 -3.76 22.04
N PHE A 157 -3.69 -4.06 20.90
CA PHE A 157 -3.03 -4.80 19.82
C PHE A 157 -1.81 -4.05 19.30
N LEU A 158 -1.92 -2.74 19.06
CA LEU A 158 -0.81 -1.92 18.57
C LEU A 158 0.34 -1.77 19.59
N GLU A 159 0.02 -1.84 20.88
CA GLU A 159 1.03 -1.75 21.93
C GLU A 159 1.79 -3.07 22.13
N SER A 160 1.06 -4.19 22.23
CA SER A 160 1.54 -5.38 22.94
C SER A 160 1.56 -6.66 22.08
N THR A 161 1.46 -6.55 20.77
CA THR A 161 1.49 -7.71 19.86
C THR A 161 2.50 -7.53 18.73
N GLY A 162 2.74 -8.59 17.97
CA GLY A 162 3.72 -8.55 16.88
C GLY A 162 5.14 -8.76 17.38
N THR A 163 6.04 -8.89 16.40
CA THR A 163 7.43 -9.28 16.64
C THR A 163 8.09 -8.31 17.62
N GLY A 164 8.56 -8.82 18.75
CA GLY A 164 9.36 -8.05 19.69
C GLY A 164 8.61 -7.08 20.63
N SER A 165 7.27 -6.97 20.56
CA SER A 165 6.48 -5.99 21.34
C SER A 165 5.63 -6.58 22.47
N HIS A 166 5.67 -7.89 22.71
CA HIS A 166 4.76 -8.54 23.64
C HIS A 166 4.92 -8.01 25.07
N GLY A 167 3.77 -7.79 25.70
CA GLY A 167 3.63 -7.32 27.06
C GLY A 167 2.28 -7.72 27.63
N VAL A 168 2.21 -7.97 28.94
CA VAL A 168 0.94 -8.26 29.62
C VAL A 168 0.50 -7.01 30.38
N HIS A 169 0.04 -6.02 29.61
CA HIS A 169 -0.45 -4.75 30.14
C HIS A 169 -1.96 -4.84 30.40
N GLU A 170 -2.44 -4.29 31.51
CA GLU A 170 -3.87 -4.30 31.88
C GLU A 170 -4.57 -5.67 31.81
N ASN A 171 -3.83 -6.75 32.08
CA ASN A 171 -4.26 -8.16 31.97
C ASN A 171 -4.53 -8.64 30.53
N TRP A 172 -4.04 -7.95 29.51
CA TRP A 172 -4.02 -8.41 28.13
C TRP A 172 -2.99 -9.52 27.94
N THR A 173 -3.40 -10.73 28.31
CA THR A 173 -2.65 -11.95 28.02
C THR A 173 -2.89 -12.42 26.58
N GLY A 174 -2.09 -13.36 26.08
CA GLY A 174 -2.32 -14.01 24.79
C GLY A 174 -3.74 -14.61 24.64
N SER A 175 -4.34 -15.10 25.73
CA SER A 175 -5.74 -15.55 25.71
C SER A 175 -6.72 -14.40 25.47
N VAL A 176 -6.48 -13.22 26.06
CA VAL A 176 -7.34 -12.04 25.88
C VAL A 176 -7.20 -11.48 24.47
N PHE A 177 -5.97 -11.42 23.92
CA PHE A 177 -5.76 -11.07 22.52
C PHE A 177 -6.50 -12.02 21.58
N SER A 178 -6.33 -13.33 21.75
CA SER A 178 -7.06 -14.36 21.00
C SER A 178 -8.58 -14.16 21.02
N GLN A 179 -9.17 -13.86 22.18
CA GLN A 179 -10.60 -13.63 22.31
C GLN A 179 -11.07 -12.34 21.61
N ASN A 180 -10.21 -11.32 21.53
CA ASN A 180 -10.54 -10.04 20.89
C ASN A 180 -10.22 -9.99 19.38
N VAL A 181 -9.57 -11.01 18.80
CA VAL A 181 -9.35 -11.07 17.35
C VAL A 181 -10.65 -10.95 16.57
N ASP A 182 -11.69 -11.73 16.93
CA ASP A 182 -12.97 -11.69 16.22
C ASP A 182 -13.58 -10.28 16.25
N LYS A 183 -13.53 -9.61 17.42
CA LYS A 183 -14.05 -8.25 17.60
C LYS A 183 -13.39 -7.27 16.65
N VAL A 184 -12.06 -7.21 16.65
CA VAL A 184 -11.30 -6.24 15.86
C VAL A 184 -11.37 -6.60 14.37
N TRP A 185 -11.18 -7.88 14.03
CA TRP A 185 -11.22 -8.38 12.67
C TRP A 185 -12.57 -8.13 12.01
N ASP A 186 -13.66 -8.56 12.63
CA ASP A 186 -15.00 -8.46 12.05
C ASP A 186 -15.41 -6.97 11.95
N HIS A 187 -14.98 -6.11 12.88
CA HIS A 187 -15.21 -4.67 12.77
C HIS A 187 -14.48 -4.06 11.56
N ILE A 188 -13.19 -4.36 11.37
CA ILE A 188 -12.44 -3.90 10.20
C ILE A 188 -13.10 -4.43 8.92
N LYS A 189 -13.40 -5.73 8.84
CA LYS A 189 -13.99 -6.36 7.65
C LYS A 189 -15.31 -5.72 7.22
N ASN A 190 -16.13 -5.29 8.19
CA ASN A 190 -17.45 -4.72 7.92
C ASN A 190 -17.44 -3.21 7.63
N ASN A 191 -16.37 -2.48 7.99
CA ASN A 191 -16.35 -1.02 7.92
C ASN A 191 -15.22 -0.46 7.04
N ALA A 192 -14.20 -1.26 6.70
CA ALA A 192 -13.13 -0.83 5.84
C ALA A 192 -13.63 -0.64 4.39
N SER A 193 -13.17 0.42 3.73
CA SER A 193 -13.40 0.62 2.30
C SER A 193 -12.81 -0.56 1.50
N ALA A 194 -13.50 -1.00 0.44
CA ALA A 194 -13.03 -2.08 -0.42
C ALA A 194 -11.64 -1.82 -1.05
N ASN A 195 -11.26 -0.54 -1.18
CA ASN A 195 -9.98 -0.11 -1.73
C ASN A 195 -8.92 0.19 -0.66
N SER A 196 -9.21 -0.05 0.63
CA SER A 196 -8.25 0.19 1.73
C SER A 196 -7.23 -0.93 1.86
N LEU A 197 -6.06 -0.61 2.40
CA LEU A 197 -5.02 -1.60 2.72
C LEU A 197 -5.52 -2.59 3.79
N SER A 198 -6.32 -2.14 4.75
CA SER A 198 -6.95 -3.01 5.75
C SER A 198 -7.80 -4.11 5.12
N HIS A 199 -8.62 -3.75 4.12
CA HIS A 199 -9.45 -4.71 3.41
C HIS A 199 -8.60 -5.73 2.62
N GLU A 200 -7.57 -5.25 1.93
CA GLU A 200 -6.59 -6.08 1.22
C GLU A 200 -5.88 -7.06 2.17
N ILE A 201 -5.42 -6.57 3.33
CA ILE A 201 -4.75 -7.38 4.34
C ILE A 201 -5.67 -8.47 4.88
N LEU A 202 -6.91 -8.16 5.24
CA LEU A 202 -7.81 -9.19 5.78
C LEU A 202 -8.12 -10.26 4.73
N ASN A 203 -8.29 -9.88 3.46
CA ASN A 203 -8.46 -10.85 2.38
C ASN A 203 -7.21 -11.73 2.19
N TYR A 204 -6.02 -11.15 2.29
CA TYR A 204 -4.77 -11.91 2.27
C TYR A 204 -4.67 -12.87 3.46
N LEU A 205 -4.93 -12.39 4.68
CA LEU A 205 -4.86 -13.21 5.88
C LEU A 205 -5.87 -14.36 5.83
N ASP A 206 -7.06 -14.16 5.27
CA ASP A 206 -8.03 -15.24 4.99
C ASP A 206 -7.43 -16.36 4.13
N THR A 207 -6.50 -16.05 3.21
CA THR A 207 -5.83 -17.06 2.35
C THR A 207 -4.77 -17.90 3.08
N VAL A 208 -4.23 -17.39 4.19
CA VAL A 208 -3.20 -18.07 5.00
C VAL A 208 -3.77 -18.65 6.32
N GLY A 209 -5.09 -18.88 6.34
CA GLY A 209 -5.80 -19.54 7.45
C GLY A 209 -6.67 -18.62 8.31
N GLY A 210 -6.64 -17.31 8.04
CA GLY A 210 -7.53 -16.30 8.60
C GLY A 210 -7.46 -16.18 10.12
N LYS A 211 -8.55 -15.69 10.70
CA LYS A 211 -8.66 -15.42 12.14
C LYS A 211 -8.37 -16.64 13.02
N SER A 212 -8.66 -17.86 12.57
CA SER A 212 -8.43 -19.07 13.38
C SER A 212 -6.94 -19.29 13.69
N VAL A 213 -6.06 -19.11 12.69
CA VAL A 213 -4.62 -19.30 12.89
C VAL A 213 -4.05 -18.16 13.74
N LEU A 214 -4.50 -16.93 13.51
CA LEU A 214 -4.09 -15.77 14.32
C LEU A 214 -4.50 -15.92 15.79
N LYS A 215 -5.72 -16.39 16.08
CA LYS A 215 -6.18 -16.70 17.44
C LYS A 215 -5.33 -17.78 18.11
N ASN A 216 -5.00 -18.84 17.36
CA ASN A 216 -4.13 -19.90 17.86
C ASN A 216 -2.72 -19.37 18.17
N GLN A 217 -2.18 -18.51 17.29
CA GLN A 217 -0.90 -17.85 17.50
C GLN A 217 -0.88 -17.07 18.83
N TYR A 218 -1.87 -16.20 19.06
CA TYR A 218 -1.95 -15.45 20.33
C TYR A 218 -2.13 -16.36 21.56
N SER A 219 -2.96 -17.39 21.48
CA SER A 219 -3.25 -18.23 22.66
C SER A 219 -2.12 -19.20 23.00
N THR A 220 -1.23 -19.55 22.06
CA THR A 220 -0.23 -20.61 22.25
C THR A 220 1.21 -20.13 22.20
N ALA A 221 1.50 -19.04 21.48
CA ALA A 221 2.86 -18.59 21.20
C ALA A 221 3.18 -17.18 21.75
N PHE A 222 2.22 -16.51 22.40
CA PHE A 222 2.42 -15.15 22.91
C PHE A 222 3.59 -15.04 23.88
N ASP A 223 3.85 -16.06 24.70
CA ASP A 223 4.95 -16.01 25.66
C ASP A 223 6.32 -16.39 25.07
N ASN A 224 6.41 -16.74 23.79
CA ASN A 224 7.66 -17.12 23.13
C ASN A 224 8.65 -15.95 23.06
N SER A 225 9.96 -16.26 23.03
CA SER A 225 11.01 -15.25 23.11
C SER A 225 11.03 -14.26 21.94
N GLU A 226 10.55 -14.65 20.76
CA GLU A 226 10.41 -13.77 19.58
C GLU A 226 9.40 -12.65 19.80
N GLY A 227 8.52 -12.75 20.80
CA GLY A 227 7.64 -11.66 21.21
C GLY A 227 8.35 -10.54 21.96
N TYR A 228 9.60 -10.69 22.42
CA TYR A 228 10.20 -9.76 23.39
C TYR A 228 11.59 -9.28 22.96
N ALA A 229 11.66 -8.18 22.19
CA ALA A 229 12.89 -7.75 21.50
C ALA A 229 14.09 -7.49 22.44
N PHE A 230 13.80 -7.08 23.68
CA PHE A 230 14.82 -6.71 24.67
C PHE A 230 15.14 -7.82 25.67
N ASN A 231 14.58 -9.03 25.48
CA ASN A 231 14.97 -10.21 26.24
C ASN A 231 16.24 -10.84 25.67
N SER A 232 17.04 -11.47 26.55
CA SER A 232 18.30 -12.12 26.17
C SER A 232 18.16 -13.28 25.17
N GLY A 233 16.96 -13.86 25.03
CA GLY A 233 16.67 -14.96 24.10
C GLY A 233 16.01 -14.53 22.78
N PHE A 234 15.91 -13.23 22.51
CA PHE A 234 15.35 -12.73 21.26
C PHE A 234 16.31 -12.97 20.09
N ASN A 235 15.81 -13.58 19.01
CA ASN A 235 16.57 -13.70 17.78
C ASN A 235 16.64 -12.35 17.07
N LYS A 236 17.80 -11.69 17.08
CA LYS A 236 17.97 -10.36 16.46
C LYS A 236 17.91 -10.36 14.93
N ASP A 237 17.87 -11.53 14.29
CA ASP A 237 17.56 -11.64 12.85
C ASP A 237 16.07 -11.39 12.57
N ASN A 238 15.22 -11.49 13.60
CA ASN A 238 13.81 -11.09 13.49
C ASN A 238 13.67 -9.56 13.46
N GLY A 239 12.51 -9.12 12.98
CA GLY A 239 12.16 -7.72 12.89
C GLY A 239 11.67 -7.09 14.21
N LEU A 240 11.04 -5.94 14.08
CA LEU A 240 10.16 -5.36 15.10
C LEU A 240 8.75 -5.25 14.56
N SER A 241 7.78 -5.13 15.46
CA SER A 241 6.39 -4.89 15.11
C SER A 241 6.24 -3.59 14.31
N PRO A 242 5.24 -3.50 13.41
CA PRO A 242 4.97 -2.32 12.61
C PRO A 242 4.88 -1.01 13.41
N MET A 243 4.25 -1.01 14.58
CA MET A 243 4.07 0.21 15.35
C MET A 243 5.41 0.77 15.88
N LEU A 244 6.30 -0.11 16.32
CA LEU A 244 7.64 0.27 16.76
C LEU A 244 8.50 0.74 15.59
N ARG A 245 8.42 0.07 14.44
CA ARG A 245 9.14 0.47 13.22
C ARG A 245 8.77 1.89 12.79
N LEU A 246 7.47 2.20 12.74
CA LEU A 246 6.97 3.53 12.41
C LEU A 246 7.43 4.60 13.41
N THR A 247 7.41 4.27 14.70
CA THR A 247 7.88 5.20 15.74
C THR A 247 9.38 5.49 15.60
N LEU A 248 10.20 4.44 15.45
CA LEU A 248 11.65 4.58 15.25
C LEU A 248 11.97 5.40 14.00
N MET A 249 11.32 5.07 12.88
CA MET A 249 11.51 5.78 11.62
C MET A 249 11.11 7.25 11.73
N SER A 250 9.96 7.55 12.34
CA SER A 250 9.52 8.93 12.58
C SER A 250 10.53 9.69 13.43
N ASN A 251 10.95 9.14 14.56
CA ASN A 251 11.91 9.81 15.43
C ASN A 251 13.28 10.00 14.78
N TYR A 252 13.70 9.07 13.94
CA TYR A 252 14.92 9.20 13.17
C TYR A 252 14.83 10.34 12.14
N LEU A 253 13.76 10.38 11.35
CA LEU A 253 13.57 11.36 10.28
C LEU A 253 13.46 12.80 10.79
N LYS A 254 12.95 13.02 12.01
CA LYS A 254 12.98 14.35 12.65
C LYS A 254 14.38 14.93 12.79
N ILE A 255 15.39 14.05 12.89
CA ILE A 255 16.79 14.42 13.14
C ILE A 255 17.59 14.36 11.84
N ASN A 256 17.32 13.37 10.99
CA ASN A 256 18.07 13.07 9.77
C ASN A 256 17.11 12.95 8.56
N PRO A 257 16.48 14.06 8.13
CA PRO A 257 15.50 14.04 7.04
C PRO A 257 16.13 13.79 5.66
N ASP A 258 17.44 13.94 5.51
CA ASP A 258 18.23 13.76 4.30
C ASP A 258 18.71 12.31 4.07
N ILE A 259 18.22 11.37 4.90
CA ILE A 259 18.47 9.93 4.73
C ILE A 259 18.09 9.45 3.32
N LYS A 260 18.84 8.47 2.80
CA LYS A 260 18.50 7.82 1.53
C LYS A 260 17.31 6.87 1.67
N GLN A 261 16.69 6.53 0.55
CA GLN A 261 15.61 5.55 0.52
C GLN A 261 16.06 4.20 1.10
N GLU A 262 17.18 3.66 0.59
CA GLU A 262 17.69 2.34 1.01
C GLU A 262 17.94 2.24 2.52
N GLU A 263 18.43 3.34 3.12
CA GLU A 263 18.70 3.44 4.55
C GLU A 263 17.41 3.58 5.35
N MET A 264 16.45 4.38 4.87
CA MET A 264 15.14 4.53 5.50
C MET A 264 14.39 3.20 5.53
N GLU A 265 14.49 2.41 4.46
CA GLU A 265 13.90 1.09 4.36
C GLU A 265 14.46 0.09 5.38
N ILE A 266 15.62 0.34 6.00
CA ILE A 266 16.13 -0.48 7.12
C ILE A 266 15.10 -0.51 8.26
N PHE A 267 14.44 0.60 8.58
CA PHE A 267 13.40 0.63 9.61
C PHE A 267 12.17 -0.20 9.24
N LEU A 268 11.82 -0.26 7.95
CA LEU A 268 10.60 -0.91 7.46
C LEU A 268 10.81 -2.40 7.16
N LYS A 269 12.00 -2.77 6.72
CA LYS A 269 12.32 -4.11 6.17
C LYS A 269 13.38 -4.85 6.97
N GLY A 270 14.27 -4.12 7.64
CA GLY A 270 15.44 -4.68 8.30
C GLY A 270 15.11 -5.51 9.54
N SER A 271 16.06 -6.37 9.91
CA SER A 271 16.09 -7.06 11.19
C SER A 271 16.37 -6.11 12.36
N PHE A 272 16.15 -6.56 13.58
CA PHE A 272 16.50 -5.82 14.78
C PHE A 272 17.98 -5.48 14.82
N ALA A 273 18.86 -6.45 14.49
CA ALA A 273 20.31 -6.21 14.44
C ALA A 273 20.69 -5.12 13.44
N GLN A 274 20.07 -5.11 12.26
CA GLN A 274 20.32 -4.09 11.24
C GLN A 274 19.84 -2.71 11.69
N MET A 275 18.63 -2.62 12.27
CA MET A 275 18.12 -1.36 12.82
C MET A 275 19.00 -0.85 13.97
N GLU A 276 19.40 -1.73 14.89
CA GLU A 276 20.24 -1.37 16.04
C GLU A 276 21.59 -0.84 15.60
N ALA A 277 22.28 -1.53 14.69
CA ALA A 277 23.55 -1.09 14.14
C ALA A 277 23.41 0.25 13.40
N PHE A 278 22.38 0.37 12.54
CA PHE A 278 22.12 1.59 11.80
C PHE A 278 21.90 2.78 12.74
N VAL A 279 20.99 2.67 13.71
CA VAL A 279 20.68 3.73 14.67
C VAL A 279 21.92 4.11 15.51
N GLN A 280 22.71 3.12 15.93
CA GLN A 280 23.95 3.37 16.66
C GLN A 280 24.98 4.12 15.81
N ASP A 281 25.10 3.78 14.53
CA ASP A 281 26.10 4.35 13.64
C ASP A 281 25.73 5.74 13.14
N THR A 282 24.46 6.01 12.85
CA THR A 282 24.03 7.26 12.22
C THR A 282 23.43 8.26 13.21
N ALA A 283 22.55 7.82 14.12
CA ALA A 283 21.94 8.68 15.13
C ALA A 283 22.75 8.76 16.43
N LYS A 284 23.73 7.87 16.64
CA LYS A 284 24.50 7.74 17.90
C LYS A 284 23.61 7.50 19.12
N GLU A 285 22.51 6.80 18.91
CA GLU A 285 21.50 6.49 19.92
C GLU A 285 21.39 4.97 20.12
N SER A 286 20.78 4.57 21.24
CA SER A 286 20.29 3.19 21.38
C SER A 286 18.90 3.05 20.76
N MET A 287 18.49 1.82 20.42
CA MET A 287 17.13 1.55 19.92
C MET A 287 16.05 2.10 20.86
N ILE A 288 16.20 1.89 22.18
CA ILE A 288 15.24 2.42 23.15
C ILE A 288 15.34 3.94 23.29
N GLY A 289 16.54 4.51 23.26
CA GLY A 289 16.74 5.97 23.30
C GLY A 289 16.05 6.67 22.14
N LEU A 290 16.14 6.11 20.93
CA LEU A 290 15.44 6.63 19.77
C LEU A 290 13.91 6.39 19.84
N LEU A 291 13.48 5.22 20.31
CA LEU A 291 12.06 4.88 20.43
C LEU A 291 11.34 5.83 21.42
N SER A 292 11.93 6.05 22.59
CA SER A 292 11.41 6.92 23.65
C SER A 292 11.50 8.42 23.34
N LYS A 293 12.08 8.81 22.20
CA LYS A 293 12.17 10.21 21.81
C LYS A 293 10.79 10.73 21.40
N ASP A 294 10.34 11.83 21.99
CA ASP A 294 9.01 12.41 21.77
C ASP A 294 7.84 11.40 21.88
N SER A 295 8.02 10.37 22.72
CA SER A 295 7.02 9.33 22.95
C SER A 295 7.12 8.84 24.38
N GLU A 296 6.09 8.13 24.83
CA GLU A 296 6.07 7.53 26.16
C GLU A 296 6.45 6.03 26.14
N TRP A 297 7.05 5.57 25.06
CA TRP A 297 7.57 4.20 24.96
C TRP A 297 8.72 4.00 25.95
N ARG A 298 8.72 2.87 26.65
CA ARG A 298 9.74 2.50 27.63
C ARG A 298 9.92 0.99 27.70
N ILE A 299 10.99 0.56 28.37
CA ILE A 299 11.19 -0.85 28.74
C ILE A 299 10.93 -1.01 30.22
N VAL A 300 10.11 -1.99 30.57
CA VAL A 300 9.81 -2.37 31.96
C VAL A 300 10.16 -3.83 32.21
N ASP A 301 10.52 -4.15 33.44
CA ASP A 301 10.67 -5.55 33.87
C ASP A 301 9.31 -6.05 34.37
N MET A 302 8.74 -7.03 33.67
CA MET A 302 7.43 -7.61 33.96
C MET A 302 7.50 -9.14 33.83
N ASN A 303 7.10 -9.86 34.88
CA ASN A 303 7.09 -11.33 34.92
C ASN A 303 8.43 -11.98 34.49
N GLY A 304 9.55 -11.35 34.86
CA GLY A 304 10.90 -11.81 34.51
C GLY A 304 11.30 -11.55 33.05
N LYS A 305 10.53 -10.76 32.29
CA LYS A 305 10.80 -10.34 30.93
C LYS A 305 11.02 -8.82 30.87
N LYS A 306 11.88 -8.39 29.95
CA LYS A 306 11.98 -7.00 29.47
C LYS A 306 10.93 -6.79 28.40
N VAL A 307 9.92 -6.01 28.76
CA VAL A 307 8.72 -5.77 27.97
C VAL A 307 8.73 -4.33 27.49
N ILE A 308 8.31 -4.11 26.25
CA ILE A 308 8.05 -2.78 25.71
C ILE A 308 6.66 -2.34 26.20
N ASP A 309 6.59 -1.14 26.73
CA ASP A 309 5.41 -0.58 27.36
C ASP A 309 5.21 0.84 26.84
N TYR A 310 3.98 1.20 26.53
CA TYR A 310 3.59 2.59 26.32
C TYR A 310 2.96 3.09 27.62
N PHE A 311 3.45 4.22 28.17
CA PHE A 311 2.85 4.73 29.41
C PHE A 311 1.36 5.07 29.21
N GLY A 312 0.47 4.26 29.77
CA GLY A 312 -0.97 4.45 29.62
C GLY A 312 -1.79 3.18 29.80
N VAL A 313 -2.92 3.11 29.08
CA VAL A 313 -3.80 1.95 28.97
C VAL A 313 -3.97 1.71 27.47
N GLY A 314 -3.18 0.81 26.92
CA GLY A 314 -3.03 0.73 25.46
C GLY A 314 -2.15 1.87 24.90
N LEU A 315 -1.89 1.81 23.60
CA LEU A 315 -1.25 2.91 22.88
C LEU A 315 -2.11 4.19 22.96
N ASP A 316 -1.52 5.32 23.35
CA ASP A 316 -2.25 6.59 23.41
C ASP A 316 -2.78 7.03 22.03
N SER A 317 -4.06 7.42 22.00
CA SER A 317 -4.72 7.82 20.76
C SER A 317 -4.14 9.11 20.19
N SER A 318 -3.73 10.05 21.04
CA SER A 318 -3.19 11.34 20.60
C SER A 318 -1.82 11.16 19.97
N PHE A 319 -1.00 10.26 20.51
CA PHE A 319 0.26 9.84 19.93
C PHE A 319 0.06 9.16 18.58
N PHE A 320 -0.85 8.18 18.49
CA PHE A 320 -1.15 7.52 17.21
C PHE A 320 -1.62 8.51 16.14
N VAL A 321 -2.59 9.36 16.47
CA VAL A 321 -3.09 10.40 15.56
C VAL A 321 -1.99 11.40 15.20
N GLY A 322 -1.17 11.80 16.18
CA GLY A 322 -0.04 12.70 15.96
C GLY A 322 0.99 12.12 15.01
N LEU A 323 1.34 10.84 15.17
CA LEU A 323 2.24 10.10 14.29
C LEU A 323 1.68 10.01 12.87
N TYR A 324 0.39 9.67 12.72
CA TYR A 324 -0.26 9.58 11.41
C TYR A 324 -0.35 10.93 10.69
N GLN A 325 -0.78 11.99 11.38
CA GLN A 325 -1.02 13.30 10.76
C GLN A 325 0.28 14.05 10.47
N ASN A 326 1.29 13.87 11.31
CA ASN A 326 2.52 14.67 11.29
C ASN A 326 3.77 13.79 11.10
N PHE A 327 3.66 12.68 10.39
CA PHE A 327 4.82 11.84 10.11
C PHE A 327 5.89 12.69 9.39
N PRO A 328 7.15 12.68 9.83
CA PRO A 328 8.17 13.54 9.23
C PRO A 328 8.42 13.19 7.75
N PRO A 329 8.57 14.19 6.87
CA PRO A 329 8.98 13.97 5.48
C PRO A 329 10.45 13.58 5.39
N ARG A 330 10.81 12.93 4.29
CA ARG A 330 12.19 12.73 3.84
C ARG A 330 12.50 13.70 2.70
N VAL A 331 13.72 14.20 2.63
CA VAL A 331 14.18 15.04 1.51
C VAL A 331 14.34 14.17 0.26
N LEU A 332 13.89 14.68 -0.89
CA LEU A 332 14.11 14.04 -2.19
C LEU A 332 15.62 14.02 -2.48
N SER A 333 16.18 12.83 -2.70
CA SER A 333 17.60 12.62 -2.98
C SER A 333 17.88 12.50 -4.48
N ASP A 334 19.17 12.50 -4.85
CA ASP A 334 19.60 12.28 -6.24
C ASP A 334 19.21 10.87 -6.74
N GLU A 335 19.18 9.88 -5.85
CA GLU A 335 18.70 8.53 -6.14
C GLU A 335 17.23 8.54 -6.55
N ASP A 336 16.39 9.27 -5.79
CA ASP A 336 14.96 9.41 -6.09
C ASP A 336 14.74 10.09 -7.42
N THR A 337 15.50 11.16 -7.68
CA THR A 337 15.45 11.88 -8.96
C THR A 337 15.82 10.97 -10.13
N THR A 338 16.83 10.12 -9.94
CA THR A 338 17.23 9.11 -10.93
C THR A 338 16.13 8.08 -11.16
N ASN A 339 15.50 7.60 -10.09
CA ASN A 339 14.38 6.65 -10.16
C ASN A 339 13.15 7.26 -10.85
N ILE A 340 12.81 8.50 -10.52
CA ILE A 340 11.72 9.26 -11.15
C ILE A 340 11.99 9.43 -12.65
N ASN A 341 13.22 9.79 -13.05
CA ASN A 341 13.58 9.90 -14.47
C ASN A 341 13.46 8.56 -15.19
N ARG A 342 13.95 7.47 -14.61
CA ARG A 342 13.79 6.11 -15.16
C ARG A 342 12.33 5.71 -15.34
N ILE A 343 11.48 6.00 -14.35
CA ILE A 343 10.05 5.75 -14.43
C ILE A 343 9.44 6.63 -15.53
N GLY A 344 9.79 7.92 -15.55
CA GLY A 344 9.37 8.88 -16.58
C GLY A 344 9.66 8.39 -18.00
N ASP A 345 10.88 7.94 -18.28
CA ASP A 345 11.27 7.39 -19.58
C ASP A 345 10.45 6.14 -19.95
N THR A 346 10.19 5.27 -18.97
CA THR A 346 9.40 4.07 -19.20
C THR A 346 7.93 4.39 -19.47
N VAL A 347 7.37 5.34 -18.71
CA VAL A 347 6.02 5.85 -18.91
C VAL A 347 5.90 6.48 -20.29
N LYS A 348 6.86 7.31 -20.74
CA LYS A 348 6.93 7.87 -22.10
C LYS A 348 6.90 6.76 -23.16
N MET A 349 7.70 5.71 -22.99
CA MET A 349 7.74 4.55 -23.91
C MET A 349 6.40 3.82 -24.00
N ILE A 350 5.75 3.57 -22.86
CA ILE A 350 4.41 2.96 -22.84
C ILE A 350 3.40 3.87 -23.53
N GLN A 351 3.47 5.18 -23.30
CA GLN A 351 2.61 6.17 -23.93
C GLN A 351 2.74 6.18 -25.46
N GLN A 352 3.96 6.17 -25.98
CA GLN A 352 4.20 6.10 -27.42
C GLN A 352 3.69 4.79 -28.01
N THR A 353 3.89 3.68 -27.31
CA THR A 353 3.38 2.36 -27.72
C THR A 353 1.86 2.37 -27.81
N LEU A 354 1.17 2.91 -26.80
CA LEU A 354 -0.28 3.06 -26.79
C LEU A 354 -0.76 3.98 -27.92
N LYS A 355 -0.07 5.09 -28.18
CA LYS A 355 -0.38 6.02 -29.27
C LYS A 355 -0.34 5.31 -30.63
N TYR A 356 0.76 4.62 -30.94
CA TYR A 356 0.88 3.89 -32.22
C TYR A 356 -0.20 2.82 -32.36
N TRP A 357 -0.49 2.11 -31.27
CA TRP A 357 -1.54 1.09 -31.27
C TRP A 357 -2.93 1.66 -31.53
N ILE A 358 -3.30 2.76 -30.88
CA ILE A 358 -4.59 3.42 -31.10
C ILE A 358 -4.69 3.97 -32.53
N GLN A 359 -3.59 4.48 -33.09
CA GLN A 359 -3.53 4.91 -34.50
C GLN A 359 -3.80 3.74 -35.46
N ILE A 360 -3.14 2.59 -35.26
CA ILE A 360 -3.39 1.39 -36.07
C ILE A 360 -4.86 0.97 -35.99
N MET A 361 -5.43 0.91 -34.78
CA MET A 361 -6.83 0.53 -34.57
C MET A 361 -7.80 1.49 -35.27
N ARG A 362 -7.49 2.80 -35.28
CA ARG A 362 -8.27 3.80 -35.99
C ARG A 362 -8.20 3.58 -37.50
N ASP A 363 -7.00 3.34 -38.03
CA ASP A 363 -6.77 3.16 -39.46
C ASP A 363 -7.44 1.87 -39.97
N GLU A 364 -7.38 0.77 -39.21
CA GLU A 364 -8.11 -0.47 -39.53
C GLU A 364 -9.62 -0.24 -39.59
N ARG A 365 -10.19 0.47 -38.61
CA ARG A 365 -11.63 0.79 -38.62
C ARG A 365 -12.02 1.69 -39.78
N MET A 366 -11.19 2.69 -40.09
CA MET A 366 -11.41 3.54 -41.26
C MET A 366 -11.31 2.76 -42.57
N ALA A 367 -10.40 1.79 -42.66
CA ALA A 367 -10.26 0.92 -43.83
C ALA A 367 -11.47 -0.01 -43.99
N ILE A 368 -11.96 -0.61 -42.90
CA ILE A 368 -13.19 -1.41 -42.90
C ILE A 368 -14.38 -0.56 -43.33
N ALA A 369 -14.54 0.64 -42.74
CA ALA A 369 -15.64 1.55 -43.07
C ALA A 369 -15.61 2.09 -44.51
N ARG A 370 -14.43 2.13 -45.15
CA ARG A 370 -14.28 2.48 -46.57
C ARG A 370 -14.54 1.31 -47.52
N ASN A 371 -14.42 0.07 -47.03
CA ASN A 371 -14.61 -1.16 -47.81
C ASN A 371 -16.07 -1.66 -47.81
N ILE A 372 -16.91 -1.12 -46.92
CA ILE A 372 -18.37 -1.29 -46.91
C ILE A 372 -18.98 -0.15 -47.71
#